data_AF-A0A9N8J511-F1
#
_entry.id   AF-A0A9N8J511-F1
#
_cell.length_a   1.000
_cell.length_b   1.000
_cell.length_c   1.000
_cell.angle_alpha   90.00
_cell.angle_beta   90.00
_cell.angle_gamma   90.00
#
_symmetry.space_group_name_H-M   'P 1'
#
loop_
_entity.id
_entity.type
_entity.pdbx_description
1 polymer ?
#
loop_
_entity_poly.entity_id
_entity_poly.type
_entity_poly.pdbx_seq_one_letter_code
_entity_poly.pdbx_strand_id
1 'polypeptide(L)'
;MKTNKIIKKGLFILIGIFGLFIAILLFHIITAKPPVYDTPNLQVSRIDFKSDIDSLQARQICADLRSIKGLTSDSIIVKRNVVVYFHNNKITNSEKVFNELMSKRNYDAKRYILPANLANKEVCPMDQNSLSYKLSQKINRFFN
;
A
#
# COMPACT_ATOMS: atom_id res chain seq x y z
N MET A 1 -3.08 -53.96 -12.53
CA MET A 1 -1.75 -53.39 -12.84
C MET A 1 -0.73 -53.80 -11.79
N LYS A 2 0.25 -54.65 -12.12
CA LYS A 2 1.40 -54.93 -11.24
C LYS A 2 2.41 -53.80 -11.37
N THR A 3 2.22 -52.72 -10.62
CA THR A 3 3.13 -51.57 -10.66
C THR A 3 4.49 -51.99 -10.12
N ASN A 4 5.54 -51.77 -10.92
CA ASN A 4 6.90 -52.17 -10.58
C ASN A 4 7.33 -51.48 -9.26
N LYS A 5 7.95 -52.20 -8.32
CA LYS A 5 8.27 -51.71 -6.96
C LYS A 5 9.06 -50.39 -6.98
N ILE A 6 9.84 -50.17 -8.04
CA ILE A 6 10.64 -48.96 -8.28
C ILE A 6 9.73 -47.73 -8.53
N ILE A 7 8.70 -47.88 -9.37
CA ILE A 7 7.73 -46.82 -9.68
C ILE A 7 6.96 -46.42 -8.43
N LYS A 8 6.60 -47.40 -7.59
CA LYS A 8 5.88 -47.15 -6.34
C LYS A 8 6.71 -46.37 -5.33
N LYS A 9 8.04 -46.63 -5.25
CA LYS A 9 8.98 -45.83 -4.45
C LYS A 9 9.16 -44.42 -5.00
N GLY A 10 9.31 -44.27 -6.31
CA GLY A 10 9.42 -42.97 -6.97
C GLY A 10 8.21 -42.08 -6.71
N LEU A 11 7.00 -42.65 -6.79
CA LEU A 11 5.76 -41.93 -6.50
C LEU A 11 5.67 -41.49 -5.03
N PHE A 12 6.12 -42.33 -4.09
CA PHE A 12 6.15 -41.97 -2.67
C PHE A 12 7.10 -40.80 -2.38
N ILE A 13 8.27 -40.81 -3.03
CA ILE A 13 9.25 -39.70 -2.92
C ILE A 13 8.65 -38.42 -3.49
N LEU A 14 7.99 -38.49 -4.66
CA LEU A 14 7.37 -37.34 -5.30
C LEU A 14 6.26 -36.73 -4.44
N ILE A 15 5.41 -37.57 -3.84
CA ILE A 15 4.36 -37.13 -2.91
C ILE A 15 4.97 -36.46 -1.67
N GLY A 16 6.06 -37.02 -1.14
CA GLY A 16 6.77 -36.42 -0.01
C GLY A 16 7.34 -35.04 -0.31
N ILE A 17 7.99 -34.88 -1.48
CA ILE A 17 8.53 -33.60 -1.95
C ILE A 17 7.39 -32.59 -2.16
N PHE A 18 6.29 -33.01 -2.78
CA PHE A 18 5.13 -32.16 -3.02
C PHE A 18 4.49 -31.69 -1.71
N GLY A 19 4.33 -32.60 -0.74
CA GLY A 19 3.84 -32.29 0.61
C GLY A 19 4.75 -31.30 1.34
N LEU A 20 6.08 -31.46 1.23
CA LEU A 20 7.05 -30.53 1.79
C LEU A 20 6.90 -29.12 1.20
N PHE A 21 6.76 -29.00 -0.12
CA PHE A 21 6.55 -27.71 -0.76
C PHE A 21 5.23 -27.04 -0.35
N ILE A 22 4.14 -27.82 -0.18
CA ILE A 22 2.88 -27.29 0.37
C ILE A 22 3.09 -26.78 1.79
N ALA A 23 3.78 -27.53 2.65
CA ALA A 23 4.04 -27.10 4.03
C ALA A 23 4.85 -25.80 4.08
N ILE A 24 5.90 -25.69 3.26
CA ILE A 24 6.72 -24.47 3.15
C ILE A 24 5.89 -23.29 2.64
N LEU A 25 5.02 -23.52 1.64
CA LEU A 25 4.14 -22.49 1.11
C LEU A 25 3.15 -21.99 2.17
N LEU A 26 2.50 -22.91 2.89
CA LEU A 26 1.59 -22.56 3.99
C LEU A 26 2.32 -21.80 5.10
N PHE A 27 3.53 -22.22 5.45
CA PHE A 27 4.38 -21.49 6.40
C PHE A 27 4.63 -20.05 5.93
N HIS A 28 5.03 -19.85 4.67
CA HIS A 28 5.22 -18.51 4.12
C HIS A 28 3.92 -17.70 4.09
N ILE A 29 2.78 -18.29 3.75
CA ILE A 29 1.49 -17.59 3.77
C ILE A 29 1.13 -17.14 5.19
N ILE A 30 1.32 -18.01 6.20
CA ILE A 30 0.98 -17.72 7.60
C ILE A 30 1.97 -16.72 8.22
N THR A 31 3.24 -16.81 7.87
CA THR A 31 4.32 -16.02 8.49
C THR A 31 4.72 -14.78 7.71
N ALA A 32 4.30 -14.64 6.45
CA ALA A 32 4.37 -13.39 5.69
C ALA A 32 3.35 -12.41 6.27
N LYS A 33 3.64 -11.92 7.48
CA LYS A 33 3.02 -10.72 8.00
C LYS A 33 3.64 -9.58 7.22
N PRO A 34 2.87 -8.84 6.39
CA PRO A 34 3.34 -7.52 6.01
C PRO A 34 3.57 -6.74 7.31
N PRO A 35 4.53 -5.81 7.35
CA PRO A 35 4.60 -4.84 8.45
C PRO A 35 3.19 -4.35 8.76
N VAL A 36 2.78 -4.44 10.03
CA VAL A 36 1.43 -4.10 10.49
C VAL A 36 1.28 -2.58 10.37
N TYR A 37 0.98 -2.13 9.16
CA TYR A 37 0.37 -0.84 8.95
C TYR A 37 -1.10 -0.98 9.32
N ASP A 38 -1.68 0.05 9.94
CA ASP A 38 -3.13 0.16 10.09
C ASP A 38 -3.72 0.45 8.70
N THR A 39 -3.63 -0.53 7.79
CA THR A 39 -3.95 -0.43 6.36
C THR A 39 -5.36 0.05 6.07
N PRO A 40 -6.42 -0.30 6.83
CA PRO A 40 -7.75 0.25 6.54
C PRO A 40 -7.87 1.75 6.85
N ASN A 41 -6.97 2.29 7.68
CA ASN A 41 -7.00 3.69 8.11
C ASN A 41 -5.85 4.52 7.50
N LEU A 42 -4.93 3.88 6.77
CA LEU A 42 -3.83 4.55 6.10
C LEU A 42 -4.33 5.19 4.80
N GLN A 43 -4.33 6.52 4.75
CA GLN A 43 -4.77 7.29 3.59
C GLN A 43 -3.61 8.06 2.96
N VAL A 44 -3.62 8.13 1.63
CA VAL A 44 -2.66 8.91 0.84
C VAL A 44 -3.18 10.32 0.63
N SER A 45 -2.33 11.31 0.84
CA SER A 45 -2.60 12.72 0.61
C SER A 45 -1.48 13.37 -0.18
N ARG A 46 -1.79 14.51 -0.79
CA ARG A 46 -0.88 15.25 -1.65
C ARG A 46 -0.95 16.75 -1.37
N ILE A 47 0.21 17.40 -1.38
CA ILE A 47 0.37 18.86 -1.33
C ILE A 47 1.16 19.30 -2.56
N ASP A 48 0.66 20.33 -3.23
CA ASP A 48 1.23 20.91 -4.44
C ASP A 48 1.86 22.25 -4.11
N PHE A 49 3.17 22.35 -4.28
CA PHE A 49 3.94 23.57 -4.14
C PHE A 49 3.92 24.34 -5.46
N LYS A 50 3.99 25.67 -5.36
CA LYS A 50 3.97 26.53 -6.55
C LYS A 50 5.27 26.47 -7.36
N SER A 51 6.40 26.30 -6.68
CA SER A 51 7.73 26.14 -7.29
C SER A 51 8.26 24.74 -7.07
N ASP A 52 9.24 24.35 -7.88
CA ASP A 52 9.99 23.12 -7.64
C ASP A 52 10.71 23.16 -6.30
N ILE A 53 10.74 22.00 -5.64
CA ILE A 53 11.33 21.81 -4.33
C ILE A 53 12.79 21.38 -4.52
N ASP A 54 13.71 22.19 -4.01
CA ASP A 54 15.12 21.83 -3.98
C ASP A 54 15.43 20.78 -2.89
N SER A 55 16.64 20.23 -2.89
CA SER A 55 17.02 19.17 -1.96
C SER A 55 17.05 19.61 -0.49
N LEU A 56 17.29 20.88 -0.20
CA LEU A 56 17.35 21.44 1.15
C LEU A 56 15.94 21.69 1.68
N GLN A 57 15.08 22.29 0.86
CA GLN A 57 13.67 22.49 1.12
C GLN A 57 12.95 21.13 1.27
N ALA A 58 13.29 20.12 0.47
CA ALA A 58 12.76 18.77 0.62
C ALA A 58 13.06 18.17 2.00
N ARG A 59 14.30 18.34 2.50
CA ARG A 59 14.68 17.88 3.85
C ARG A 59 13.91 18.62 4.94
N GLN A 60 13.72 19.93 4.79
CA GLN A 60 12.95 20.75 5.72
C GLN A 60 11.48 20.33 5.74
N ILE A 61 10.84 20.20 4.58
CA ILE A 61 9.45 19.76 4.46
C ILE A 61 9.27 18.37 5.08
N CYS A 62 10.19 17.44 4.80
CA CYS A 62 10.16 16.11 5.40
C CYS A 62 10.29 16.15 6.93
N ALA A 63 11.17 16.99 7.48
CA ALA A 63 11.32 17.15 8.93
C ALA A 63 10.06 17.77 9.57
N ASP A 64 9.52 18.82 8.96
CA ASP A 64 8.31 19.51 9.42
C ASP A 64 7.11 18.56 9.40
N LEU A 65 6.92 17.80 8.31
CA LEU A 65 5.87 16.78 8.19
C LEU A 65 6.02 15.65 9.20
N ARG A 66 7.24 15.12 9.41
CA ARG A 66 7.48 14.04 10.40
C ARG A 66 7.13 14.45 11.83
N SER A 67 7.19 15.74 12.14
CA SER A 67 6.81 16.24 13.46
C SER A 67 5.29 16.28 13.70
N ILE A 68 4.47 16.08 12.65
CA ILE A 68 3.01 16.09 12.74
C ILE A 68 2.53 14.69 13.17
N LYS A 69 1.71 14.65 14.23
CA LYS A 69 1.17 13.39 14.76
C LYS A 69 0.23 12.73 13.74
N GLY A 70 0.45 11.44 13.49
CA GLY A 70 -0.40 10.63 12.60
C GLY A 70 0.15 10.43 11.18
N LEU A 71 1.31 11.00 10.84
CA LEU A 71 2.06 10.62 9.64
C LEU A 71 2.94 9.40 9.89
N THR A 72 3.16 8.60 8.84
CA THR A 72 4.14 7.51 8.85
C THR A 72 5.49 8.02 8.35
N SER A 73 6.54 7.88 9.18
CA SER A 73 7.87 8.48 9.00
C SER A 73 8.56 8.16 7.67
N ASP A 74 8.29 6.97 7.13
CA ASP A 74 8.95 6.41 5.94
C ASP A 74 8.19 6.68 4.64
N SER A 75 7.02 7.33 4.72
CA SER A 75 6.07 7.38 3.62
C SER A 75 5.97 8.77 2.96
N ILE A 76 6.87 9.70 3.28
CA ILE A 76 6.89 11.03 2.66
C ILE A 76 7.75 10.97 1.41
N ILE A 77 7.14 11.28 0.27
CA ILE A 77 7.75 11.28 -1.06
C ILE A 77 7.71 12.72 -1.58
N VAL A 78 8.88 13.29 -1.84
CA VAL A 78 9.04 14.63 -2.41
C VAL A 78 9.59 14.50 -3.82
N LYS A 79 8.89 15.06 -4.82
CA LYS A 79 9.34 15.04 -6.22
C LYS A 79 8.87 16.28 -6.95
N ARG A 80 9.81 17.02 -7.56
CA ARG A 80 9.54 18.31 -8.23
C ARG A 80 8.83 19.26 -7.26
N ASN A 81 7.66 19.76 -7.62
CA ASN A 81 6.83 20.63 -6.81
C ASN A 81 5.75 19.88 -6.00
N VAL A 82 5.84 18.55 -5.87
CA VAL A 82 4.78 17.73 -5.25
C VAL A 82 5.30 16.96 -4.06
N VAL A 83 4.52 16.94 -2.99
CA VAL A 83 4.74 16.11 -1.81
C VAL A 83 3.56 15.17 -1.61
N VAL A 84 3.86 13.87 -1.56
CA VAL A 84 2.90 12.81 -1.26
C VAL A 84 3.25 12.23 0.10
N TYR A 85 2.26 12.02 0.95
CA TYR A 85 2.45 11.47 2.28
C TYR A 85 1.28 10.56 2.66
N PHE A 86 1.55 9.66 3.60
CA PHE A 86 0.58 8.72 4.13
C PHE A 86 0.31 9.08 5.58
N HIS A 87 -0.95 8.96 5.99
CA HIS A 87 -1.38 9.32 7.33
C HIS A 87 -2.50 8.40 7.81
N ASN A 88 -2.59 8.20 9.12
CA ASN A 88 -3.70 7.48 9.73
C ASN A 88 -4.90 8.42 9.88
N ASN A 89 -5.98 8.12 9.16
CA ASN A 89 -7.21 8.92 9.12
C ASN A 89 -7.99 8.95 10.45
N LYS A 90 -7.68 8.07 11.41
CA LYS A 90 -8.21 8.12 12.78
C LYS A 90 -7.55 9.20 13.63
N ILE A 91 -6.32 9.60 13.29
CA ILE A 91 -5.49 10.50 14.09
C ILE A 91 -5.45 11.90 13.48
N THR A 92 -5.37 11.97 12.14
CA THR A 92 -5.26 13.23 11.41
C THR A 92 -5.93 13.12 10.04
N ASN A 93 -6.01 14.23 9.30
CA ASN A 93 -6.54 14.25 7.95
C ASN A 93 -5.71 15.20 7.07
N SER A 94 -5.96 15.17 5.75
CA SER A 94 -5.20 15.99 4.78
C SER A 94 -5.20 17.49 5.10
N GLU A 95 -6.32 18.03 5.58
CA GLU A 95 -6.48 19.45 5.91
C GLU A 95 -5.70 19.84 7.16
N LYS A 96 -5.81 19.05 8.23
CA LYS A 96 -5.08 19.27 9.47
C LYS A 96 -3.57 19.22 9.25
N VAL A 97 -3.08 18.22 8.51
CA VAL A 97 -1.66 18.13 8.16
C VAL A 97 -1.20 19.33 7.35
N PHE A 98 -1.99 19.76 6.36
CA PHE A 98 -1.67 20.96 5.57
C PHE A 98 -1.60 22.21 6.45
N ASN A 99 -2.61 22.45 7.29
CA ASN A 99 -2.65 23.62 8.17
C ASN A 99 -1.49 23.63 9.17
N GLU A 100 -1.13 22.47 9.74
CA GLU A 100 0.04 22.34 10.62
C GLU A 100 1.37 22.54 9.88
N LEU A 101 1.47 22.13 8.61
CA LEU A 101 2.67 22.39 7.80
C LEU A 101 2.81 23.88 7.50
N MET A 102 1.71 24.55 7.12
CA MET A 102 1.71 25.98 6.82
C MET A 102 1.94 26.85 8.08
N SER A 103 1.60 26.36 9.28
CA SER A 103 1.87 27.08 10.52
C SER A 103 3.33 26.99 10.97
N LYS A 104 4.06 25.95 10.53
CA LYS A 104 5.50 25.80 10.82
C LYS A 104 6.34 26.77 10.00
N ARG A 105 6.01 26.94 8.71
CA ARG A 105 6.68 27.88 7.81
C ARG A 105 5.71 28.35 6.72
N ASN A 106 5.98 29.55 6.21
CA ASN A 106 5.24 30.14 5.09
C ASN A 106 5.66 29.49 3.76
N TYR A 107 5.06 28.34 3.44
CA TYR A 107 5.19 27.71 2.13
C TYR A 107 4.11 28.24 1.18
N ASP A 108 4.45 28.47 -0.10
CA ASP A 108 3.46 28.73 -1.15
C ASP A 108 3.00 27.38 -1.74
N ALA A 109 1.99 26.80 -1.11
CA ALA A 109 1.49 25.47 -1.43
C ALA A 109 -0.04 25.39 -1.33
N LYS A 110 -0.60 24.38 -1.98
CA LYS A 110 -2.03 24.07 -1.97
C LYS A 110 -2.24 22.59 -1.64
N ARG A 111 -3.26 22.31 -0.83
CA ARG A 111 -3.71 20.94 -0.59
C ARG A 111 -4.42 20.41 -1.85
N TYR A 112 -4.06 19.19 -2.27
CA TYR A 112 -4.78 18.52 -3.34
C TYR A 112 -6.12 17.99 -2.81
N ILE A 113 -7.22 18.46 -3.39
CA ILE A 113 -8.57 17.98 -3.08
C ILE A 113 -9.00 17.09 -4.23
N LEU A 114 -9.36 15.84 -3.91
CA LEU A 114 -9.85 14.91 -4.92
C LEU A 114 -11.18 15.43 -5.48
N PRO A 115 -11.30 15.65 -6.80
CA PRO A 115 -12.54 16.14 -7.38
C PRO A 115 -13.65 15.10 -7.22
N ALA A 116 -14.89 15.56 -7.02
CA ALA A 116 -16.03 14.70 -6.65
C ALA A 116 -16.30 13.56 -7.66
N ASN A 117 -16.00 13.79 -8.94
CA ASN A 117 -16.13 12.80 -10.01
C ASN A 117 -15.13 11.63 -9.91
N LEU A 118 -14.07 11.76 -9.10
CA LEU A 118 -13.06 10.72 -8.85
C LEU A 118 -13.21 10.07 -7.46
N ALA A 119 -13.96 10.69 -6.55
CA ALA A 119 -14.15 10.18 -5.18
C ALA A 119 -14.89 8.84 -5.10
N ASN A 120 -15.80 8.58 -6.06
CA ASN A 120 -16.61 7.36 -6.11
C ASN A 120 -16.07 6.27 -7.06
N LYS A 121 -14.90 6.48 -7.68
CA LYS A 121 -14.26 5.43 -8.48
C LYS A 121 -13.56 4.47 -7.53
N GLU A 122 -13.62 3.16 -7.77
CA GLU A 122 -12.78 2.20 -7.05
C GLU A 122 -11.32 2.42 -7.48
N VAL A 123 -10.59 3.27 -6.74
CA VAL A 123 -9.36 3.93 -7.22
C VAL A 123 -8.09 3.11 -7.04
N CYS A 124 -8.15 1.88 -6.52
CA CYS A 124 -6.98 1.00 -6.61
C CYS A 124 -6.94 0.48 -8.05
N PRO A 125 -5.92 0.83 -8.86
CA PRO A 125 -5.81 0.30 -10.22
C PRO A 125 -5.53 -1.20 -10.13
N MET A 126 -6.59 -1.98 -10.02
CA MET A 126 -6.58 -3.41 -10.27
C MET A 126 -6.67 -3.58 -11.76
N ASP A 127 -5.74 -4.34 -12.32
CA ASP A 127 -5.85 -4.75 -13.71
C ASP A 127 -7.13 -5.57 -13.88
N GLN A 128 -8.13 -4.96 -14.53
CA GLN A 128 -9.43 -5.57 -14.76
C GLN A 128 -9.34 -6.80 -15.68
N ASN A 129 -8.24 -6.93 -16.43
CA ASN A 129 -7.97 -8.09 -17.26
C ASN A 129 -7.28 -9.22 -16.49
N SER A 130 -6.75 -8.94 -15.29
CA SER A 130 -6.07 -9.94 -14.48
C SER A 130 -7.01 -11.07 -14.05
N LEU A 131 -6.45 -12.27 -13.96
CA LEU A 131 -7.18 -13.47 -13.56
C LEU A 131 -7.71 -13.33 -12.12
N SER A 132 -6.93 -12.69 -11.25
CA SER A 132 -7.28 -12.41 -9.85
C SER A 132 -8.48 -11.47 -9.73
N TYR A 133 -8.55 -10.41 -10.53
CA TYR A 133 -9.70 -9.49 -10.54
C TYR A 133 -10.98 -10.20 -10.98
N LYS A 134 -10.92 -10.96 -12.08
CA LYS A 134 -12.09 -11.71 -12.60
C LYS A 134 -12.58 -12.76 -11.61
N LEU A 135 -11.67 -13.42 -10.89
CA LEU A 135 -12.00 -14.38 -9.85
C LEU A 135 -12.66 -13.71 -8.64
N SER A 136 -12.05 -12.63 -8.13
CA SER A 136 -12.60 -11.85 -7.01
C SER A 136 -13.97 -11.27 -7.33
N GLN A 137 -14.17 -10.75 -8.54
CA GLN A 137 -15.46 -10.23 -9.00
C GLN A 137 -16.55 -11.32 -9.03
N LYS A 138 -16.23 -12.54 -9.50
CA LYS A 138 -17.18 -13.66 -9.50
C LYS A 138 -17.57 -14.09 -8.08
N ILE A 139 -16.61 -14.13 -7.16
CA ILE A 139 -16.86 -14.48 -5.76
C ILE A 139 -17.73 -13.41 -5.09
N ASN A 140 -17.39 -12.13 -5.22
CA ASN A 140 -18.19 -11.04 -4.63
C ASN A 140 -19.63 -11.04 -5.15
N ARG A 141 -19.84 -11.35 -6.43
CA ARG A 141 -21.18 -11.41 -7.06
C ARG A 141 -22.01 -12.64 -6.67
N PHE A 142 -21.39 -13.63 -6.02
CA PHE A 142 -22.09 -14.81 -5.51
C PHE A 142 -22.55 -14.62 -4.06
N PHE A 143 -21.78 -13.86 -3.25
CA PHE A 143 -22.06 -13.62 -1.84
C PHE A 143 -22.84 -12.33 -1.56
N ASN A 144 -23.07 -11.49 -2.58
CA ASN A 144 -23.76 -10.21 -2.51
C ASN A 144 -24.83 -10.15 -3.60
#